data_AF-A0A9E2JK15-F1
#
_entry.id   AF-A0A9E2JK15-F1
#
_cell.length_a   1.000
_cell.length_b   1.000
_cell.length_c   1.000
_cell.angle_alpha   90.00
_cell.angle_beta   90.00
_cell.angle_gamma   90.00
#
_symmetry.space_group_name_H-M   'P 1'
#
loop_
_entity.id
_entity.type
_entity.pdbx_description
1 polymer ?
#
loop_
_entity_poly.entity_id
_entity_poly.type
_entity_poly.pdbx_seq_one_letter_code
_entity_poly.pdbx_strand_id
1 'polypeptide(L)'
;MTEAGGKHPADLSGCTILVVDDTEANLDLLVETLGDDYEVSVAMDGASALEAIEEDPPDLILLDIMMPGIDGYEVCRRLKDNEATRDIPVLFVTAMSDVRDETRGLELGAVDYITKPISPPIVKARVKNHLELKLAREDLKQQNEVLRENVRLQEEVERIARHDLKTPLNAVLTVPAMLAGDPNLTPEQVDMLNMLEESGYRMLEIINSSMDLLKIEKGSYQLKPVPVDVLKLVHQIRGETRDMFRAKGLTLEVTLDGRPVKETDSLRLAGEEMLYYSMLANLIKNAVEASPPGAAVGISFESGRRTIIHIHNQGEVPLEIRDRFFEKYATSGKEGGTGLGTYSARLIARTLGGTIDFSSSRQAGTTLTLNLPPAVKMDQVADEPGPVDGEPTQTALQGDILIVDDYPHMRRIIRSILRSMGFKELQEAGNGHEALKAMEQGKIALIISDVNMPRMNGLELLRQVRASVAWAQTPFIMVTGEADQETVLAASKARVDGYLVKPFSPDILRGKISRLFRLDL
;
A
#
# COMPACT_ATOMS: atom_id res chain seq x y z
N MET A 1 -0.99 25.59 15.41
CA MET A 1 -1.40 26.88 14.81
C MET A 1 -0.54 27.07 13.58
N THR A 2 -1.09 26.71 12.43
CA THR A 2 -0.48 26.90 11.12
C THR A 2 -1.52 27.66 10.33
N GLU A 3 -1.13 28.86 9.90
CA GLU A 3 -1.98 29.82 9.20
C GLU A 3 -2.57 29.16 7.95
N ALA A 4 -3.89 29.18 7.86
CA ALA A 4 -4.59 28.91 6.62
C ALA A 4 -4.19 30.02 5.64
N GLY A 5 -3.36 29.69 4.66
CA GLY A 5 -2.89 30.60 3.61
C GLY A 5 -4.06 31.23 2.87
N GLY A 6 -4.37 32.47 3.23
CA GLY A 6 -5.23 33.34 2.44
C GLY A 6 -4.53 33.64 1.11
N LYS A 7 -5.22 33.36 0.01
CA LYS A 7 -4.86 33.70 -1.37
C LYS A 7 -4.16 35.06 -1.44
N HIS A 8 -2.88 35.06 -1.80
CA HIS A 8 -2.33 36.25 -2.45
C HIS A 8 -3.09 36.43 -3.77
N PRO A 9 -3.56 37.64 -4.11
CA PRO A 9 -3.97 37.92 -5.48
C PRO A 9 -2.77 37.60 -6.40
N ALA A 10 -3.02 36.89 -7.50
CA ALA A 10 -1.98 36.60 -8.47
C ALA A 10 -1.31 37.92 -8.88
N ASP A 11 0.02 37.97 -8.86
CA ASP A 11 0.76 39.12 -9.37
C ASP A 11 0.65 39.10 -10.89
N LEU A 12 -0.07 40.08 -11.45
CA LEU A 12 -0.30 40.20 -12.89
C LEU A 12 0.60 41.24 -13.55
N SER A 13 1.49 41.89 -12.79
CA SER A 13 2.29 43.03 -13.24
C SER A 13 3.30 42.72 -14.35
N GLY A 14 3.55 41.43 -14.62
CA GLY A 14 4.40 40.97 -15.72
C GLY A 14 3.64 40.34 -16.89
N CYS A 15 2.30 40.41 -16.92
CA CYS A 15 1.53 39.83 -18.00
C CYS A 15 1.54 40.71 -19.27
N THR A 16 1.66 40.07 -20.43
CA THR A 16 1.65 40.73 -21.74
C THR A 16 0.28 40.61 -22.41
N ILE A 17 -0.21 41.70 -23.01
CA ILE A 17 -1.50 41.75 -23.70
C ILE A 17 -1.28 42.28 -25.12
N LEU A 18 -1.74 41.53 -26.11
CA LEU A 18 -1.79 42.01 -27.49
C LEU A 18 -3.18 42.58 -27.78
N VAL A 19 -3.22 43.83 -28.24
CA VAL A 19 -4.45 44.50 -28.68
C VAL A 19 -4.45 44.64 -30.20
N VAL A 20 -5.49 44.15 -30.85
CA VAL A 20 -5.62 44.15 -32.32
C VAL A 20 -6.90 44.87 -32.72
N ASP A 21 -6.78 46.00 -33.40
CA ASP A 21 -7.90 46.80 -33.91
C ASP A 21 -7.40 47.66 -35.07
N ASP A 22 -8.20 47.84 -36.13
CA ASP A 22 -7.81 48.61 -37.32
C ASP A 22 -7.94 50.13 -37.11
N THR A 23 -8.51 50.55 -35.98
CA THR A 23 -8.77 51.94 -35.64
C THR A 23 -7.82 52.42 -34.54
N GLU A 24 -6.90 53.36 -34.87
CA GLU A 24 -5.92 53.93 -33.93
C GLU A 24 -6.54 54.44 -32.62
N ALA A 25 -7.71 55.07 -32.69
CA ALA A 25 -8.40 55.58 -31.50
C ALA A 25 -8.83 54.48 -30.50
N ASN A 26 -9.13 53.26 -30.97
CA ASN A 26 -9.45 52.13 -30.10
C ASN A 26 -8.17 51.57 -29.45
N LEU A 27 -7.07 51.51 -30.22
CA LEU A 27 -5.75 51.10 -29.73
C LEU A 27 -5.28 52.04 -28.62
N ASP A 28 -5.29 53.35 -28.86
CA ASP A 28 -4.88 54.36 -27.89
C ASP A 28 -5.68 54.25 -26.57
N LEU A 29 -6.99 54.10 -26.67
CA LEU A 29 -7.87 53.94 -25.52
C LEU A 29 -7.55 52.67 -24.70
N LEU A 30 -7.31 51.54 -25.37
CA LEU A 30 -7.00 50.27 -24.70
C LEU A 30 -5.59 50.27 -24.10
N VAL A 31 -4.62 50.89 -24.76
CA VAL A 31 -3.27 51.11 -24.24
C VAL A 31 -3.32 52.01 -23.00
N GLU A 32 -4.04 53.14 -23.04
CA GLU A 32 -4.22 54.02 -21.87
C GLU A 32 -4.95 53.30 -20.74
N THR A 33 -5.93 52.46 -21.07
CA THR A 33 -6.69 51.71 -20.07
C THR A 33 -5.82 50.65 -19.37
N LEU A 34 -5.03 49.87 -20.12
CA LEU A 34 -4.36 48.67 -19.62
C LEU A 34 -2.88 48.87 -19.28
N GLY A 35 -2.22 49.88 -19.85
CA GLY A 35 -0.76 50.05 -19.77
C GLY A 35 -0.22 50.39 -18.38
N ASP A 36 -1.08 50.79 -17.43
CA ASP A 36 -0.69 50.96 -16.02
C ASP A 36 -0.53 49.61 -15.30
N ASP A 37 -1.23 48.57 -15.76
CA ASP A 37 -1.37 47.28 -15.07
C ASP A 37 -0.63 46.14 -15.79
N TYR A 38 -0.37 46.27 -17.10
CA TYR A 38 0.13 45.22 -17.98
C TYR A 38 1.10 45.75 -19.04
N GLU A 39 1.91 44.87 -19.62
CA GLU A 39 2.70 45.18 -20.81
C GLU A 39 1.82 45.02 -22.07
N VAL A 40 1.57 46.10 -22.80
CA VAL A 40 0.62 46.10 -23.93
C VAL A 40 1.35 46.26 -25.25
N SER A 41 1.17 45.30 -26.16
CA SER A 41 1.57 45.39 -27.56
C SER A 41 0.34 45.61 -28.45
N VAL A 42 0.54 46.18 -29.64
CA VAL A 42 -0.54 46.52 -30.57
C VAL A 42 -0.29 46.00 -31.98
N ALA A 43 -1.36 45.65 -32.68
CA ALA A 43 -1.36 45.34 -34.11
C ALA A 43 -2.57 45.97 -34.80
N MET A 44 -2.41 46.41 -36.05
CA MET A 44 -3.45 47.15 -36.78
C MET A 44 -4.26 46.27 -37.75
N ASP A 45 -3.86 45.01 -37.91
CA ASP A 45 -4.51 44.07 -38.80
C ASP A 45 -4.23 42.62 -38.38
N GLY A 46 -5.02 41.68 -38.89
CA GLY A 46 -4.87 40.27 -38.53
C GLY A 46 -3.57 39.61 -39.01
N ALA A 47 -2.90 40.12 -40.05
CA ALA A 47 -1.63 39.56 -40.52
C ALA A 47 -0.47 39.99 -39.60
N SER A 48 -0.38 41.29 -39.27
CA SER A 48 0.61 41.80 -38.31
C SER A 48 0.42 41.21 -36.91
N ALA A 49 -0.83 40.96 -36.49
CA ALA A 49 -1.11 40.28 -35.23
C ALA A 49 -0.56 38.86 -35.17
N LEU A 50 -0.76 38.06 -36.24
CA LEU A 50 -0.25 36.69 -36.30
C LEU A 50 1.28 36.65 -36.31
N GLU A 51 1.93 37.56 -37.02
CA GLU A 51 3.39 37.70 -37.04
C GLU A 51 3.93 38.04 -35.64
N ALA A 52 3.30 38.99 -34.94
CA ALA A 52 3.68 39.38 -33.58
C ALA A 52 3.52 38.22 -32.57
N ILE A 53 2.44 37.44 -32.68
CA ILE A 53 2.18 36.29 -31.78
C ILE A 53 3.19 35.16 -32.01
N GLU A 54 3.66 34.97 -33.25
CA GLU A 54 4.69 33.97 -33.55
C GLU A 54 6.06 34.38 -33.00
N GLU A 55 6.38 35.67 -33.00
CA GLU A 55 7.64 36.19 -32.45
C GLU A 55 7.64 36.22 -30.91
N ASP A 56 6.58 36.75 -30.30
CA ASP A 56 6.44 36.89 -28.85
C ASP A 56 4.98 36.60 -28.40
N PRO A 57 4.69 35.37 -27.95
CA PRO A 57 3.33 34.96 -27.60
C PRO A 57 2.78 35.72 -26.37
N PRO A 58 1.66 36.45 -26.49
CA PRO A 58 1.10 37.22 -25.38
C PRO A 58 0.35 36.34 -24.37
N ASP A 59 0.14 36.86 -23.15
CA ASP A 59 -0.69 36.20 -22.15
C ASP A 59 -2.19 36.28 -22.44
N LEU A 60 -2.63 37.31 -23.16
CA LEU A 60 -4.03 37.51 -23.55
C LEU A 60 -4.12 38.35 -24.83
N ILE A 61 -5.14 38.10 -25.65
CA ILE A 61 -5.38 38.85 -26.89
C ILE A 61 -6.74 39.54 -26.82
N LEU A 62 -6.77 40.85 -27.02
CA LEU A 62 -7.97 41.62 -27.33
C LEU A 62 -8.05 41.79 -28.85
N LEU A 63 -9.09 41.26 -29.48
CA LEU A 63 -9.14 41.11 -30.94
C LEU A 63 -10.41 41.72 -31.52
N ASP A 64 -10.28 42.76 -32.34
CA ASP A 64 -11.40 43.26 -33.12
C ASP A 64 -11.85 42.23 -34.16
N ILE A 65 -13.15 42.11 -34.35
CA ILE A 65 -13.72 41.18 -35.32
C ILE A 65 -13.62 41.77 -36.73
N MET A 66 -13.93 43.05 -36.88
CA MET A 66 -14.15 43.70 -38.17
C MET A 66 -12.90 44.45 -38.64
N MET A 67 -11.96 43.73 -39.24
CA MET A 67 -10.72 44.31 -39.76
C MET A 67 -10.57 44.06 -41.27
N PRO A 68 -9.86 44.93 -42.01
CA PRO A 68 -9.55 44.71 -43.41
C PRO A 68 -8.60 43.52 -43.60
N GLY A 69 -8.82 42.74 -44.66
CA GLY A 69 -7.99 41.57 -44.96
C GLY A 69 -8.39 40.35 -44.14
N ILE A 70 -7.60 40.01 -43.12
CA ILE A 70 -7.87 38.87 -42.24
C ILE A 70 -8.75 39.37 -41.07
N ASP A 71 -9.97 38.85 -40.98
CA ASP A 71 -10.90 39.17 -39.90
C ASP A 71 -10.52 38.50 -38.57
N GLY A 72 -11.07 38.99 -37.45
CA GLY A 72 -10.76 38.46 -36.12
C GLY A 72 -11.17 37.00 -35.93
N TYR A 73 -12.20 36.53 -36.64
CA TYR A 73 -12.61 35.13 -36.56
C TYR A 73 -11.56 34.20 -37.15
N GLU A 74 -10.99 34.55 -38.31
CA GLU A 74 -9.94 33.79 -38.96
C GLU A 74 -8.64 33.81 -38.15
N VAL A 75 -8.28 34.94 -37.54
CA VAL A 75 -7.15 35.02 -36.60
C VAL A 75 -7.37 34.06 -35.43
N CYS A 76 -8.51 34.13 -34.76
CA CYS A 76 -8.83 33.26 -33.62
C CYS A 76 -8.78 31.78 -34.01
N ARG A 77 -9.36 31.41 -35.16
CA ARG A 77 -9.32 30.04 -35.68
C ARG A 77 -7.89 29.53 -35.84
N ARG A 78 -7.00 30.32 -36.46
CA ARG A 78 -5.60 29.94 -36.66
C ARG A 78 -4.85 29.75 -35.33
N LEU A 79 -5.12 30.61 -34.35
CA LEU A 79 -4.53 30.46 -33.02
C LEU A 79 -5.00 29.18 -32.34
N LYS A 80 -6.29 28.85 -32.41
CA LYS A 80 -6.86 27.66 -31.78
C LYS A 80 -6.46 26.35 -32.49
N ASP A 81 -6.18 26.40 -33.78
CA ASP A 81 -5.68 25.24 -34.54
C ASP A 81 -4.20 24.92 -34.22
N ASN A 82 -3.39 25.90 -33.78
CA ASN A 82 -1.96 25.73 -33.48
C ASN A 82 -1.72 25.26 -32.03
N GLU A 83 -0.90 24.22 -31.83
CA GLU A 83 -0.59 23.68 -30.49
C GLU A 83 0.15 24.66 -29.58
N ALA A 84 0.97 25.55 -30.15
CA ALA A 84 1.73 26.52 -29.38
C ALA A 84 0.89 27.69 -28.88
N THR A 85 -0.20 28.06 -29.58
CA THR A 85 -0.98 29.29 -29.30
C THR A 85 -2.44 29.02 -28.92
N ARG A 86 -2.94 27.78 -29.01
CA ARG A 86 -4.34 27.45 -28.71
C ARG A 86 -4.80 27.78 -27.30
N ASP A 87 -3.88 27.76 -26.34
CA ASP A 87 -4.21 28.01 -24.94
C ASP A 87 -4.26 29.50 -24.60
N ILE A 88 -3.82 30.40 -25.50
CA ILE A 88 -3.87 31.85 -25.28
C ILE A 88 -5.34 32.32 -25.27
N PRO A 89 -5.83 32.98 -24.21
CA PRO A 89 -7.19 33.50 -24.14
C PRO A 89 -7.39 34.64 -25.15
N VAL A 90 -8.42 34.50 -26.00
CA VAL A 90 -8.82 35.53 -26.98
C VAL A 90 -10.16 36.11 -26.54
N LEU A 91 -10.20 37.43 -26.35
CA LEU A 91 -11.41 38.20 -26.08
C LEU A 91 -11.74 39.04 -27.30
N PHE A 92 -12.90 38.82 -27.89
CA PHE A 92 -13.32 39.62 -29.03
C PHE A 92 -13.75 41.02 -28.62
N VAL A 93 -13.40 42.03 -29.40
CA VAL A 93 -13.98 43.37 -29.31
C VAL A 93 -14.93 43.53 -30.50
N THR A 94 -16.19 43.86 -30.28
CA THR A 94 -17.22 43.82 -31.33
C THR A 94 -18.24 44.95 -31.24
N ALA A 95 -18.76 45.41 -32.38
CA ALA A 95 -19.88 46.34 -32.44
C ALA A 95 -21.19 45.60 -32.18
N MET A 96 -22.00 46.13 -31.25
CA MET A 96 -23.22 45.46 -30.78
C MET A 96 -24.31 45.47 -31.86
N SER A 97 -24.45 44.38 -32.66
CA SER A 97 -25.59 44.24 -33.58
C SER A 97 -25.97 42.84 -34.09
N ASP A 98 -25.54 41.71 -33.50
CA ASP A 98 -26.30 40.44 -33.64
C ASP A 98 -25.89 39.39 -32.60
N VAL A 99 -26.86 38.72 -31.97
CA VAL A 99 -26.63 37.60 -31.01
C VAL A 99 -25.91 36.42 -31.68
N ARG A 100 -25.92 36.39 -33.02
CA ARG A 100 -25.24 35.38 -33.85
C ARG A 100 -23.72 35.51 -33.84
N ASP A 101 -23.20 36.72 -33.63
CA ASP A 101 -21.76 37.00 -33.67
C ASP A 101 -21.05 36.53 -32.39
N GLU A 102 -21.74 36.58 -31.25
CA GLU A 102 -21.25 36.09 -29.96
C GLU A 102 -21.17 34.55 -29.95
N THR A 103 -22.21 33.89 -30.47
CA THR A 103 -22.27 32.41 -30.53
C THR A 103 -21.15 31.87 -31.41
N ARG A 104 -20.94 32.47 -32.59
CA ARG A 104 -19.87 32.09 -33.53
C ARG A 104 -18.48 32.25 -32.92
N GLY A 105 -18.24 33.32 -32.18
CA GLY A 105 -16.93 33.57 -31.55
C GLY A 105 -16.59 32.56 -30.45
N LEU A 106 -17.57 32.21 -29.62
CA LEU A 106 -17.40 31.20 -28.57
C LEU A 106 -17.21 29.79 -29.16
N GLU A 107 -17.93 29.45 -30.24
CA GLU A 107 -17.75 28.18 -30.97
C GLU A 107 -16.34 28.04 -31.59
N LEU A 108 -15.72 29.16 -31.98
CA LEU A 108 -14.35 29.21 -32.50
C LEU A 108 -13.28 29.13 -31.39
N GLY A 109 -13.66 29.18 -30.11
CA GLY A 109 -12.75 29.05 -28.97
C GLY A 109 -12.30 30.36 -28.33
N ALA A 110 -12.96 31.49 -28.63
CA ALA A 110 -12.80 32.70 -27.82
C ALA A 110 -13.34 32.48 -26.41
N VAL A 111 -12.71 33.10 -25.41
CA VAL A 111 -13.08 32.94 -24.01
C VAL A 111 -14.13 33.96 -23.56
N ASP A 112 -14.25 35.07 -24.30
CA ASP A 112 -15.19 36.15 -23.99
C ASP A 112 -15.31 37.20 -25.11
N TYR A 113 -16.16 38.20 -24.89
CA TYR A 113 -16.25 39.38 -25.75
C TYR A 113 -16.49 40.69 -24.97
N ILE A 114 -16.14 41.80 -25.61
CA ILE A 114 -16.28 43.19 -25.16
C ILE A 114 -17.05 43.95 -26.24
N THR A 115 -18.18 44.54 -25.87
CA THR A 115 -19.01 45.32 -26.80
C THR A 115 -18.49 46.75 -26.93
N LYS A 116 -18.45 47.29 -28.16
CA LYS A 116 -18.22 48.70 -28.46
C LYS A 116 -19.53 49.49 -28.20
N PRO A 117 -19.49 50.71 -27.62
CA PRO A 117 -18.29 51.48 -27.27
C PRO A 117 -17.55 50.89 -26.07
N ILE A 118 -16.21 50.90 -26.15
CA ILE A 118 -15.33 50.28 -25.15
C ILE A 118 -15.51 51.00 -23.80
N SER A 119 -15.77 50.23 -22.76
CA SER A 119 -15.87 50.72 -21.39
C SER A 119 -14.61 50.31 -20.61
N PRO A 120 -13.70 51.25 -20.27
CA PRO A 120 -12.48 50.95 -19.52
C PRO A 120 -12.67 50.05 -18.28
N PRO A 121 -13.67 50.28 -17.39
CA PRO A 121 -13.86 49.40 -16.23
C PRO A 121 -14.27 47.97 -16.62
N ILE A 122 -15.01 47.78 -17.71
CA ILE A 122 -15.41 46.45 -18.19
C ILE A 122 -14.19 45.72 -18.77
N VAL A 123 -13.37 46.40 -19.57
CA VAL A 123 -12.14 45.82 -20.13
C VAL A 123 -11.21 45.36 -19.02
N LYS A 124 -10.89 46.23 -18.06
CA LYS A 124 -10.02 45.88 -16.92
C LYS A 124 -10.54 44.67 -16.17
N ALA A 125 -11.84 44.63 -15.86
CA ALA A 125 -12.43 43.51 -15.13
C ALA A 125 -12.35 42.20 -15.91
N ARG A 126 -12.66 42.20 -17.22
CA ARG A 126 -12.62 40.98 -18.05
C ARG A 126 -11.20 40.49 -18.27
N VAL A 127 -10.27 41.39 -18.63
CA VAL A 127 -8.84 41.07 -18.81
C VAL A 127 -8.28 40.45 -17.54
N LYS A 128 -8.49 41.10 -16.39
CA LYS A 128 -8.04 40.59 -15.11
C LYS A 128 -8.57 39.19 -14.82
N ASN A 129 -9.88 38.96 -15.00
CA ASN A 129 -10.49 37.65 -14.72
C ASN A 129 -9.90 36.54 -15.60
N HIS A 130 -9.66 36.81 -16.88
CA HIS A 130 -9.14 35.79 -17.81
C HIS A 130 -7.64 35.53 -17.62
N LEU A 131 -6.86 36.55 -17.25
CA LEU A 131 -5.46 36.36 -16.85
C LEU A 131 -5.35 35.57 -15.54
N GLU A 132 -6.14 35.90 -14.51
CA GLU A 132 -6.19 35.11 -13.27
C GLU A 132 -6.60 33.66 -13.54
N LEU A 133 -7.55 33.43 -14.45
CA LEU A 133 -7.98 32.09 -14.84
C LEU A 133 -6.90 31.33 -15.62
N LYS A 134 -6.15 31.99 -16.51
CA LYS A 134 -5.02 31.41 -17.23
C LYS A 134 -3.95 30.95 -16.25
N LEU A 135 -3.47 31.86 -15.39
CA LEU A 135 -2.41 31.56 -14.42
C LEU A 135 -2.82 30.44 -13.45
N ALA A 136 -4.08 30.44 -13.00
CA ALA A 136 -4.60 29.36 -12.16
C ALA A 136 -4.64 28.00 -12.87
N ARG A 137 -4.92 27.97 -14.18
CA ARG A 137 -4.89 26.72 -14.98
C ARG A 137 -3.47 26.22 -15.19
N GLU A 138 -2.53 27.12 -15.42
CA GLU A 138 -1.10 26.79 -15.57
C GLU A 138 -0.51 26.26 -14.27
N ASP A 139 -0.76 26.91 -13.14
CA ASP A 139 -0.37 26.44 -11.80
C ASP A 139 -0.97 25.06 -11.51
N LEU A 140 -2.27 24.87 -11.81
CA LEU A 140 -2.91 23.56 -11.63
C LEU A 140 -2.27 22.47 -12.51
N LYS A 141 -1.89 22.80 -13.76
CA LYS A 141 -1.21 21.86 -14.67
C LYS A 141 0.16 21.48 -14.12
N GLN A 142 0.94 22.45 -13.65
CA GLN A 142 2.25 22.25 -13.05
C GLN A 142 2.16 21.41 -11.76
N GLN A 143 1.21 21.71 -10.88
CA GLN A 143 0.95 20.92 -9.67
C GLN A 143 0.58 19.48 -10.00
N ASN A 144 -0.25 19.25 -11.01
CA ASN A 144 -0.60 17.90 -11.46
C ASN A 144 0.63 17.13 -11.98
N GLU A 145 1.52 17.80 -12.70
CA GLU A 145 2.75 17.18 -13.21
C GLU A 145 3.68 16.77 -12.06
N VAL A 146 3.91 17.67 -11.11
CA VAL A 146 4.68 17.39 -9.88
C VAL A 146 4.06 16.25 -9.07
N LEU A 147 2.73 16.21 -8.95
CA LEU A 147 2.03 15.11 -8.27
C LEU A 147 2.23 13.78 -8.99
N ARG A 148 2.13 13.75 -10.33
CA ARG A 148 2.37 12.54 -11.12
C ARG A 148 3.80 12.04 -10.99
N GLU A 149 4.78 12.94 -11.00
CA GLU A 149 6.18 12.59 -10.78
C GLU A 149 6.41 12.01 -9.39
N ASN A 150 5.84 12.61 -8.35
CA ASN A 150 5.90 12.09 -6.98
C ASN A 150 5.30 10.68 -6.87
N VAL A 151 4.16 10.42 -7.51
CA VAL A 151 3.55 9.07 -7.54
C VAL A 151 4.51 8.08 -8.22
N ARG A 152 5.08 8.44 -9.37
CA ARG A 152 6.03 7.58 -10.10
C ARG A 152 7.28 7.27 -9.27
N LEU A 153 7.86 8.27 -8.61
CA LEU A 153 9.02 8.09 -7.73
C LEU A 153 8.69 7.17 -6.55
N GLN A 154 7.50 7.31 -5.96
CA GLN A 154 7.06 6.42 -4.89
C GLN A 154 6.90 4.96 -5.35
N GLU A 155 6.34 4.72 -6.53
CA GLU A 155 6.22 3.38 -7.10
C GLU A 155 7.59 2.75 -7.38
N GLU A 156 8.56 3.57 -7.80
CA GLU A 156 9.94 3.15 -8.03
C GLU A 156 10.65 2.75 -6.74
N VAL A 157 10.49 3.53 -5.65
CA VAL A 157 11.00 3.16 -4.31
C VAL A 157 10.38 1.84 -3.85
N GLU A 158 9.06 1.67 -4.03
CA GLU A 158 8.39 0.41 -3.69
C GLU A 158 8.92 -0.78 -4.50
N ARG A 159 9.19 -0.59 -5.80
CA ARG A 159 9.75 -1.63 -6.67
C ARG A 159 11.16 -2.03 -6.23
N ILE A 160 12.03 -1.06 -5.98
CA ILE A 160 13.41 -1.28 -5.47
C ILE A 160 13.34 -2.05 -4.15
N ALA A 161 12.49 -1.61 -3.21
CA ALA A 161 12.34 -2.28 -1.92
C ALA A 161 11.81 -3.72 -2.06
N ARG A 162 10.84 -3.97 -2.97
CA ARG A 162 10.25 -5.30 -3.18
C ARG A 162 11.20 -6.30 -3.84
N HIS A 163 11.87 -5.89 -4.91
CA HIS A 163 12.64 -6.83 -5.75
C HIS A 163 14.14 -6.78 -5.46
N ASP A 164 14.70 -5.57 -5.36
CA ASP A 164 16.15 -5.39 -5.34
C ASP A 164 16.74 -5.55 -3.94
N LEU A 165 15.94 -5.41 -2.86
CA LEU A 165 16.37 -5.78 -1.51
C LEU A 165 16.09 -7.25 -1.19
N LYS A 166 14.98 -7.83 -1.68
CA LYS A 166 14.62 -9.23 -1.41
C LYS A 166 15.60 -10.21 -2.07
N THR A 167 16.07 -9.90 -3.27
CA THR A 167 17.00 -10.74 -4.04
C THR A 167 18.35 -10.97 -3.34
N PRO A 168 19.12 -9.95 -2.93
CA PRO A 168 20.37 -10.17 -2.20
C PRO A 168 20.13 -10.77 -0.82
N LEU A 169 18.99 -10.45 -0.18
CA LEU A 169 18.64 -11.02 1.12
C LEU A 169 18.35 -12.52 1.06
N ASN A 170 17.79 -13.01 -0.05
CA ASN A 170 17.64 -14.43 -0.30
C ASN A 170 19.00 -15.16 -0.33
N ALA A 171 20.06 -14.52 -0.84
CA ALA A 171 21.41 -15.10 -0.79
C ALA A 171 21.94 -15.18 0.65
N VAL A 172 21.72 -14.14 1.45
CA VAL A 172 22.08 -14.10 2.89
C VAL A 172 21.33 -15.17 3.69
N LEU A 173 20.12 -15.55 3.28
CA LEU A 173 19.35 -16.63 3.89
C LEU A 173 19.74 -18.02 3.38
N THR A 174 19.98 -18.15 2.08
CA THR A 174 20.18 -19.45 1.43
C THR A 174 21.58 -20.01 1.71
N VAL A 175 22.61 -19.15 1.71
CA VAL A 175 24.00 -19.62 1.91
C VAL A 175 24.22 -20.22 3.30
N PRO A 176 23.76 -19.60 4.41
CA PRO A 176 23.88 -20.21 5.73
C PRO A 176 23.10 -21.52 5.87
N ALA A 177 21.86 -21.56 5.37
CA ALA A 177 21.03 -22.76 5.39
C ALA A 177 21.65 -23.92 4.58
N MET A 178 22.36 -23.62 3.47
CA MET A 178 23.12 -24.61 2.71
C MET A 178 24.33 -25.17 3.50
N LEU A 179 25.03 -24.31 4.25
CA LEU A 179 26.20 -24.69 5.04
C LEU A 179 25.81 -25.47 6.30
N ALA A 180 24.70 -25.12 6.96
CA ALA A 180 24.27 -25.71 8.24
C ALA A 180 24.08 -27.24 8.22
N GLY A 181 23.97 -27.85 7.03
CA GLY A 181 23.89 -29.30 6.85
C GLY A 181 25.24 -30.02 6.68
N ASP A 182 26.37 -29.32 6.71
CA ASP A 182 27.70 -29.91 6.57
C ASP A 182 28.16 -30.54 7.90
N PRO A 183 28.46 -31.85 7.94
CA PRO A 183 28.88 -32.54 9.16
C PRO A 183 30.25 -32.09 9.70
N ASN A 184 31.03 -31.31 8.95
CA ASN A 184 32.34 -30.80 9.37
C ASN A 184 32.28 -29.47 10.14
N LEU A 185 31.09 -28.90 10.36
CA LEU A 185 30.95 -27.64 11.09
C LEU A 185 31.14 -27.84 12.60
N THR A 186 31.83 -26.89 13.23
CA THR A 186 31.88 -26.82 14.70
C THR A 186 30.56 -26.27 15.26
N PRO A 187 30.22 -26.55 16.53
CA PRO A 187 29.04 -25.99 17.18
C PRO A 187 28.99 -24.45 17.10
N GLU A 188 30.13 -23.77 17.28
CA GLU A 188 30.20 -22.30 17.17
C GLU A 188 29.93 -21.81 15.75
N GLN A 189 30.32 -22.58 14.72
CA GLN A 189 30.01 -22.26 13.33
C GLN A 189 28.52 -22.44 13.02
N VAL A 190 27.89 -23.49 13.55
CA VAL A 190 26.44 -23.67 13.44
C VAL A 190 25.69 -22.51 14.10
N ASP A 191 26.12 -22.06 15.27
CA ASP A 191 25.52 -20.92 15.97
C ASP A 191 25.66 -19.61 15.17
N MET A 192 26.82 -19.36 14.56
CA MET A 192 27.00 -18.20 13.67
C MET A 192 26.10 -18.25 12.43
N LEU A 193 25.90 -19.44 11.83
CA LEU A 193 25.01 -19.60 10.68
C LEU A 193 23.54 -19.37 11.06
N ASN A 194 23.11 -19.89 12.21
CA ASN A 194 21.77 -19.63 12.75
C ASN A 194 21.54 -18.14 13.02
N MET A 195 22.54 -17.44 13.58
CA MET A 195 22.45 -16.00 13.83
C MET A 195 22.36 -15.17 12.53
N LEU A 196 23.06 -15.59 11.47
CA LEU A 196 22.95 -14.98 10.14
C LEU A 196 21.57 -15.22 9.52
N GLU A 197 21.04 -16.44 9.63
CA GLU A 197 19.72 -16.79 9.13
C GLU A 197 18.62 -16.01 9.85
N GLU A 198 18.67 -15.93 11.19
CA GLU A 198 17.74 -15.14 12.01
C GLU A 198 17.79 -13.65 11.63
N SER A 199 18.99 -13.10 11.43
CA SER A 199 19.18 -11.72 10.98
C SER A 199 18.60 -11.49 9.57
N GLY A 200 18.75 -12.48 8.69
CA GLY A 200 18.16 -12.47 7.35
C GLY A 200 16.64 -12.42 7.36
N TYR A 201 16.00 -13.28 8.16
CA TYR A 201 14.55 -13.31 8.29
C TYR A 201 14.00 -12.03 8.91
N ARG A 202 14.72 -11.49 9.90
CA ARG A 202 14.36 -10.22 10.53
C ARG A 202 14.41 -9.04 9.54
N MET A 203 15.40 -9.01 8.64
CA MET A 203 15.43 -8.02 7.56
C MET A 203 14.25 -8.18 6.60
N LEU A 204 13.86 -9.41 6.24
CA LEU A 204 12.70 -9.66 5.38
C LEU A 204 11.41 -9.19 6.05
N GLU A 205 11.26 -9.48 7.34
CA GLU A 205 10.11 -9.05 8.12
C GLU A 205 10.01 -7.52 8.17
N ILE A 206 11.13 -6.82 8.36
CA ILE A 206 11.19 -5.35 8.32
C ILE A 206 10.79 -4.83 6.92
N ILE A 207 11.30 -5.43 5.85
CA ILE A 207 10.97 -5.03 4.47
C ILE A 207 9.46 -5.23 4.23
N ASN A 208 8.92 -6.41 4.49
CA ASN A 208 7.51 -6.72 4.28
C ASN A 208 6.61 -5.82 5.13
N SER A 209 6.93 -5.65 6.42
CA SER A 209 6.19 -4.77 7.32
C SER A 209 6.25 -3.31 6.88
N SER A 210 7.40 -2.85 6.37
CA SER A 210 7.54 -1.50 5.83
C SER A 210 6.69 -1.31 4.56
N MET A 211 6.59 -2.33 3.71
CA MET A 211 5.77 -2.29 2.51
C MET A 211 4.28 -2.24 2.84
N ASP A 212 3.83 -3.04 3.81
CA ASP A 212 2.44 -3.01 4.27
C ASP A 212 2.10 -1.67 4.93
N LEU A 213 3.02 -1.13 5.74
CA LEU A 213 2.87 0.21 6.32
C LEU A 213 2.71 1.30 5.25
N LEU A 214 3.54 1.28 4.20
CA LEU A 214 3.42 2.24 3.09
C LEU A 214 2.05 2.14 2.39
N LYS A 215 1.56 0.93 2.15
CA LYS A 215 0.24 0.73 1.54
C LYS A 215 -0.88 1.29 2.41
N ILE A 216 -0.79 1.05 3.72
CA ILE A 216 -1.78 1.52 4.69
C ILE A 216 -1.75 3.05 4.78
N GLU A 217 -0.57 3.68 4.85
CA GLU A 217 -0.43 5.14 4.88
C GLU A 217 -1.07 5.81 3.67
N LYS A 218 -0.91 5.20 2.49
CA LYS A 218 -1.49 5.67 1.23
C LYS A 218 -2.99 5.39 1.11
N GLY A 219 -3.60 4.67 2.05
CA GLY A 219 -4.99 4.22 1.96
C GLY A 219 -5.26 3.19 0.86
N SER A 220 -4.20 2.62 0.28
CA SER A 220 -4.28 1.61 -0.80
C SER A 220 -4.40 0.18 -0.28
N TYR A 221 -4.19 -0.03 1.03
CA TYR A 221 -4.28 -1.33 1.66
C TYR A 221 -5.74 -1.81 1.72
N GLN A 222 -6.00 -3.00 1.18
CA GLN A 222 -7.32 -3.62 1.18
C GLN A 222 -7.41 -4.70 2.26
N LEU A 223 -8.10 -4.39 3.36
CA LEU A 223 -8.32 -5.33 4.46
C LEU A 223 -9.26 -6.47 4.01
N LYS A 224 -8.86 -7.71 4.28
CA LYS A 224 -9.67 -8.93 4.09
C LYS A 224 -10.03 -9.52 5.46
N PRO A 225 -11.10 -9.03 6.10
CA PRO A 225 -11.40 -9.43 7.47
C PRO A 225 -11.87 -10.88 7.55
N VAL A 226 -11.18 -11.68 8.35
CA VAL A 226 -11.56 -13.01 8.81
C VAL A 226 -11.68 -13.02 10.34
N PRO A 227 -12.39 -13.98 10.95
CA PRO A 227 -12.43 -14.10 12.41
C PRO A 227 -11.06 -14.52 12.97
N VAL A 228 -10.42 -13.64 13.72
CA VAL A 228 -9.10 -13.87 14.34
C VAL A 228 -9.23 -13.96 15.85
N ASP A 229 -8.74 -15.05 16.44
CA ASP A 229 -8.72 -15.24 17.90
C ASP A 229 -7.51 -14.54 18.53
N VAL A 230 -7.72 -13.33 19.07
CA VAL A 230 -6.63 -12.50 19.60
C VAL A 230 -6.04 -13.05 20.89
N LEU A 231 -6.76 -13.87 21.65
CA LEU A 231 -6.21 -14.51 22.85
C LEU A 231 -5.14 -15.54 22.46
N LYS A 232 -5.35 -16.30 21.38
CA LYS A 232 -4.34 -17.22 20.86
C LYS A 232 -3.07 -16.50 20.43
N LEU A 233 -3.22 -15.34 19.78
CA LEU A 233 -2.07 -14.51 19.39
C LEU A 233 -1.29 -14.01 20.60
N VAL A 234 -1.94 -13.57 21.67
CA VAL A 234 -1.24 -13.20 22.91
C VAL A 234 -0.48 -14.38 23.52
N HIS A 235 -1.04 -15.59 23.47
CA HIS A 235 -0.34 -16.79 23.94
C HIS A 235 0.89 -17.11 23.10
N GLN A 236 0.81 -16.93 21.78
CA GLN A 236 1.94 -17.08 20.86
C GLN A 236 3.04 -16.05 21.18
N ILE A 237 2.69 -14.76 21.24
CA ILE A 237 3.63 -13.66 21.53
C ILE A 237 4.29 -13.86 22.92
N ARG A 238 3.56 -14.36 23.91
CA ARG A 238 4.11 -14.73 25.22
C ARG A 238 5.19 -15.81 25.10
N GLY A 239 5.01 -16.79 24.20
CA GLY A 239 6.01 -17.81 23.92
C GLY A 239 7.29 -17.22 23.34
N GLU A 240 7.15 -16.34 22.35
CA GLU A 240 8.26 -15.68 21.65
C GLU A 240 9.02 -14.66 22.53
N THR A 241 8.32 -13.97 23.44
CA THR A 241 8.93 -12.98 24.35
C THR A 241 9.43 -13.58 25.67
N ARG A 242 9.33 -14.90 25.86
CA ARG A 242 9.61 -15.59 27.13
C ARG A 242 11.00 -15.30 27.70
N ASP A 243 12.02 -15.24 26.85
CA ASP A 243 13.39 -14.99 27.30
C ASP A 243 13.59 -13.55 27.76
N MET A 244 12.88 -12.58 27.16
CA MET A 244 12.88 -11.20 27.63
C MET A 244 12.22 -11.08 29.01
N PHE A 245 11.11 -11.79 29.23
CA PHE A 245 10.47 -11.87 30.54
C PHE A 245 11.40 -12.49 31.58
N ARG A 246 12.07 -13.60 31.25
CA ARG A 246 13.03 -14.27 32.15
C ARG A 246 14.24 -13.41 32.49
N ALA A 247 14.83 -12.74 31.51
CA ALA A 247 16.00 -11.88 31.71
C ALA A 247 15.75 -10.75 32.71
N LYS A 248 14.52 -10.24 32.78
CA LYS A 248 14.11 -9.18 33.72
C LYS A 248 13.29 -9.69 34.92
N GLY A 249 13.00 -10.98 35.02
CA GLY A 249 12.14 -11.54 36.07
C GLY A 249 10.70 -11.02 36.06
N LEU A 250 10.15 -10.71 34.89
CA LEU A 250 8.81 -10.13 34.73
C LEU A 250 7.71 -11.20 34.78
N THR A 251 6.49 -10.80 35.17
CA THR A 251 5.28 -11.62 35.06
C THR A 251 4.32 -11.06 34.00
N LEU A 252 3.54 -11.92 33.36
CA LEU A 252 2.48 -11.53 32.43
C LEU A 252 1.12 -11.95 32.98
N GLU A 253 0.25 -10.97 33.19
CA GLU A 253 -1.12 -11.18 33.65
C GLU A 253 -2.09 -10.88 32.52
N VAL A 254 -2.96 -11.84 32.18
CA VAL A 254 -3.95 -11.69 31.11
C VAL A 254 -5.35 -11.88 31.66
N THR A 255 -6.22 -10.89 31.47
CA THR A 255 -7.61 -10.90 31.95
C THR A 255 -8.59 -10.64 30.81
N LEU A 256 -9.76 -11.28 30.87
CA LEU A 256 -10.90 -11.05 29.98
C LEU A 256 -12.11 -10.74 30.86
N ASP A 257 -12.75 -9.59 30.65
CA ASP A 257 -13.92 -9.13 31.41
C ASP A 257 -13.70 -9.19 32.93
N GLY A 258 -12.52 -8.77 33.38
CA GLY A 258 -12.14 -8.73 34.80
C GLY A 258 -11.77 -10.07 35.43
N ARG A 259 -11.78 -11.18 34.70
CA ARG A 259 -11.34 -12.50 35.19
C ARG A 259 -10.06 -12.97 34.48
N PRO A 260 -9.19 -13.77 35.12
CA PRO A 260 -8.07 -14.41 34.45
C PRO A 260 -8.52 -15.28 33.26
N VAL A 261 -7.76 -15.21 32.17
CA VAL A 261 -8.01 -16.00 30.95
C VAL A 261 -7.69 -17.48 31.19
N LYS A 262 -8.56 -18.36 30.72
CA LYS A 262 -8.38 -19.83 30.68
C LYS A 262 -7.99 -20.27 29.27
N GLU A 263 -7.38 -21.43 29.13
CA GLU A 263 -7.00 -21.99 27.81
C GLU A 263 -8.19 -22.19 26.86
N THR A 264 -9.40 -22.37 27.40
CA THR A 264 -10.63 -22.55 26.62
C THR A 264 -11.31 -21.24 26.23
N ASP A 265 -10.83 -20.09 26.71
CA ASP A 265 -11.39 -18.79 26.35
C ASP A 265 -10.97 -18.41 24.92
N SER A 266 -11.89 -17.79 24.17
CA SER A 266 -11.62 -17.28 22.83
C SER A 266 -12.20 -15.88 22.68
N LEU A 267 -11.47 -14.98 22.01
CA LEU A 267 -11.98 -13.64 21.68
C LEU A 267 -11.70 -13.37 20.20
N ARG A 268 -12.75 -13.43 19.37
CA ARG A 268 -12.63 -13.31 17.93
C ARG A 268 -12.96 -11.92 17.43
N LEU A 269 -12.05 -11.29 16.70
CA LEU A 269 -12.23 -9.99 16.06
C LEU A 269 -12.16 -10.15 14.54
N ALA A 270 -12.91 -9.33 13.80
CA ALA A 270 -12.85 -9.31 12.33
C ALA A 270 -11.60 -8.55 11.87
N GLY A 271 -10.69 -9.22 11.15
CA GLY A 271 -9.50 -8.60 10.59
C GLY A 271 -8.53 -9.63 10.02
N GLU A 272 -7.26 -9.26 9.89
CA GLU A 272 -6.22 -10.19 9.42
C GLU A 272 -5.31 -10.61 10.57
N GLU A 273 -4.97 -11.89 10.63
CA GLU A 273 -4.18 -12.47 11.73
C GLU A 273 -2.83 -11.77 11.89
N MET A 274 -2.14 -11.52 10.76
CA MET A 274 -0.84 -10.84 10.74
C MET A 274 -0.91 -9.39 11.22
N LEU A 275 -2.00 -8.67 10.94
CA LEU A 275 -2.18 -7.30 11.43
C LEU A 275 -2.36 -7.27 12.95
N TYR A 276 -3.22 -8.14 13.50
CA TYR A 276 -3.40 -8.27 14.94
C TYR A 276 -2.10 -8.71 15.63
N TYR A 277 -1.42 -9.72 15.08
CA TYR A 277 -0.14 -10.21 15.59
C TYR A 277 0.90 -9.08 15.61
N SER A 278 1.13 -8.39 14.48
CA SER A 278 2.12 -7.31 14.37
C SER A 278 1.82 -6.16 15.34
N MET A 279 0.56 -5.74 15.44
CA MET A 279 0.13 -4.70 16.37
C MET A 279 0.37 -5.10 17.83
N LEU A 280 -0.10 -6.28 18.24
CA LEU A 280 0.04 -6.76 19.62
C LEU A 280 1.51 -7.03 19.98
N ALA A 281 2.28 -7.65 19.09
CA ALA A 281 3.69 -7.95 19.30
C ALA A 281 4.49 -6.67 19.54
N ASN A 282 4.28 -5.64 18.71
CA ASN A 282 4.94 -4.34 18.88
C ASN A 282 4.61 -3.68 20.22
N LEU A 283 3.34 -3.72 20.65
CA LEU A 283 2.91 -3.08 21.89
C LEU A 283 3.38 -3.87 23.13
N ILE A 284 3.27 -5.20 23.11
CA ILE A 284 3.70 -6.08 24.22
C ILE A 284 5.22 -6.01 24.36
N LYS A 285 5.97 -6.07 23.26
CA LYS A 285 7.44 -5.93 23.31
C LYS A 285 7.86 -4.59 23.89
N ASN A 286 7.21 -3.49 23.49
CA ASN A 286 7.46 -2.17 24.07
C ASN A 286 7.16 -2.13 25.57
N ALA A 287 6.07 -2.75 26.02
CA ALA A 287 5.73 -2.85 27.43
C ALA A 287 6.81 -3.61 28.23
N VAL A 288 7.28 -4.75 27.72
CA VAL A 288 8.36 -5.56 28.34
C VAL A 288 9.69 -4.81 28.39
N GLU A 289 10.05 -4.13 27.31
CA GLU A 289 11.28 -3.34 27.22
C GLU A 289 11.27 -2.16 28.20
N ALA A 290 10.13 -1.50 28.38
CA ALA A 290 9.97 -0.38 29.29
C ALA A 290 9.77 -0.79 30.76
N SER A 291 9.42 -2.05 31.03
CA SER A 291 9.21 -2.55 32.40
C SER A 291 10.52 -2.61 33.21
N PRO A 292 10.48 -2.18 34.49
CA PRO A 292 11.58 -2.41 35.43
C PRO A 292 11.65 -3.89 35.84
N PRO A 293 12.82 -4.41 36.27
CA PRO A 293 12.97 -5.81 36.68
C PRO A 293 12.00 -6.21 37.79
N GLY A 294 11.44 -7.41 37.73
CA GLY A 294 10.50 -7.93 38.73
C GLY A 294 9.05 -7.41 38.62
N ALA A 295 8.77 -6.51 37.66
CA ALA A 295 7.43 -5.96 37.47
C ALA A 295 6.47 -6.90 36.74
N ALA A 296 5.17 -6.59 36.85
CA ALA A 296 4.12 -7.22 36.07
C ALA A 296 3.81 -6.41 34.80
N VAL A 297 3.58 -7.11 33.69
CA VAL A 297 2.95 -6.59 32.48
C VAL A 297 1.52 -7.11 32.47
N GLY A 298 0.54 -6.22 32.39
CA GLY A 298 -0.88 -6.56 32.40
C GLY A 298 -1.49 -6.40 31.01
N ILE A 299 -2.27 -7.38 30.55
CA ILE A 299 -3.11 -7.28 29.36
C ILE A 299 -4.56 -7.55 29.79
N SER A 300 -5.44 -6.58 29.64
CA SER A 300 -6.87 -6.77 29.88
C SER A 300 -7.69 -6.60 28.60
N PHE A 301 -8.68 -7.46 28.44
CA PHE A 301 -9.64 -7.43 27.35
C PHE A 301 -11.03 -7.16 27.95
N GLU A 302 -11.74 -6.19 27.40
CA GLU A 302 -13.13 -5.91 27.74
C GLU A 302 -14.01 -6.12 26.50
N SER A 303 -14.93 -7.06 26.59
CA SER A 303 -15.89 -7.39 25.55
C SER A 303 -17.18 -6.59 25.76
N GLY A 304 -17.61 -5.86 24.73
CA GLY A 304 -18.79 -5.02 24.80
C GLY A 304 -19.25 -4.54 23.43
N ARG A 305 -19.83 -3.34 23.37
CA ARG A 305 -20.19 -2.69 22.08
C ARG A 305 -18.97 -2.40 21.20
N ARG A 306 -17.81 -2.30 21.84
CA ARG A 306 -16.48 -2.26 21.23
C ARG A 306 -15.60 -3.19 22.07
N THR A 307 -14.52 -3.69 21.48
CA THR A 307 -13.53 -4.46 22.23
C THR A 307 -12.42 -3.53 22.67
N ILE A 308 -12.23 -3.39 23.98
CA ILE A 308 -11.17 -2.57 24.55
C ILE A 308 -10.04 -3.50 24.99
N ILE A 309 -8.81 -3.17 24.60
CA ILE A 309 -7.62 -3.90 25.03
C ILE A 309 -6.71 -2.91 25.75
N HIS A 310 -6.38 -3.19 27.02
CA HIS A 310 -5.37 -2.44 27.74
C HIS A 310 -4.08 -3.24 27.82
N ILE A 311 -2.95 -2.61 27.50
CA ILE A 311 -1.62 -3.15 27.72
C ILE A 311 -0.91 -2.21 28.69
N HIS A 312 -0.60 -2.70 29.87
CA HIS A 312 -0.09 -1.93 30.99
C HIS A 312 1.30 -2.41 31.43
N ASN A 313 2.19 -1.46 31.70
CA ASN A 313 3.50 -1.72 32.30
C ASN A 313 3.90 -0.59 33.26
N GLN A 314 4.77 -0.89 34.22
CA GLN A 314 5.19 0.07 35.26
C GLN A 314 6.20 1.13 34.78
N GLY A 315 6.69 1.03 33.53
CA GLY A 315 7.62 2.00 32.96
C GLY A 315 6.94 3.29 32.52
N GLU A 316 7.61 4.42 32.67
CA GLU A 316 7.15 5.73 32.20
C GLU A 316 7.69 6.05 30.80
N VAL A 317 6.87 6.66 29.95
CA VAL A 317 7.31 7.25 28.67
C VAL A 317 8.03 8.57 28.97
N PRO A 318 9.29 8.75 28.54
CA PRO A 318 10.04 9.99 28.73
C PRO A 318 9.30 11.21 28.15
N LEU A 319 9.38 12.36 28.84
CA LEU A 319 8.64 13.57 28.47
C LEU A 319 8.95 14.04 27.05
N GLU A 320 10.19 13.84 26.59
CA GLU A 320 10.70 14.27 25.29
C GLU A 320 10.01 13.58 24.12
N ILE A 321 9.48 12.36 24.33
CA ILE A 321 8.85 11.57 23.27
C ILE A 321 7.34 11.39 23.45
N ARG A 322 6.73 11.94 24.51
CA ARG A 322 5.28 11.77 24.75
C ARG A 322 4.41 12.37 23.65
N ASP A 323 4.71 13.60 23.25
CA ASP A 323 3.91 14.31 22.23
C ASP A 323 4.03 13.63 20.86
N ARG A 324 5.15 12.95 20.63
CA ARG A 324 5.48 12.27 19.37
C ARG A 324 5.38 10.75 19.49
N PHE A 325 4.75 10.22 20.54
CA PHE A 325 4.84 8.80 20.91
C PHE A 325 4.38 7.84 19.80
N PHE A 326 3.42 8.28 18.99
CA PHE A 326 2.91 7.52 17.84
C PHE A 326 3.36 8.11 16.48
N GLU A 327 4.41 8.93 16.44
CA GLU A 327 5.03 9.42 15.21
C GLU A 327 6.16 8.50 14.74
N LYS A 328 6.53 8.63 13.47
CA LYS A 328 7.65 7.87 12.89
C LYS A 328 8.96 8.22 13.60
N TYR A 329 9.75 7.19 13.88
CA TYR A 329 11.11 7.32 14.44
C TYR A 329 11.17 7.94 15.84
N ALA A 330 10.06 7.93 16.57
CA ALA A 330 10.03 8.39 17.95
C ALA A 330 10.70 7.35 18.87
N THR A 331 11.95 7.61 19.29
CA THR A 331 12.70 6.77 20.23
C THR A 331 13.42 7.62 21.26
N SER A 332 13.68 7.03 22.44
CA SER A 332 14.53 7.62 23.47
C SER A 332 15.37 6.53 24.12
N GLY A 333 16.70 6.72 24.14
CA GLY A 333 17.64 5.87 24.88
C GLY A 333 17.81 4.42 24.41
N LYS A 334 17.40 4.05 23.18
CA LYS A 334 17.48 2.67 22.67
C LYS A 334 18.53 2.53 21.57
N GLU A 335 19.60 1.77 21.82
CA GLU A 335 20.47 1.25 20.74
C GLU A 335 19.70 0.18 19.95
N GLY A 336 19.34 0.47 18.69
CA GLY A 336 18.71 -0.49 17.76
C GLY A 336 17.17 -0.44 17.66
N GLY A 337 16.50 0.50 18.33
CA GLY A 337 15.04 0.69 18.18
C GLY A 337 14.70 1.50 16.91
N THR A 338 13.85 0.97 16.02
CA THR A 338 13.46 1.66 14.77
C THR A 338 12.52 2.85 14.98
N GLY A 339 11.84 2.93 16.14
CA GLY A 339 10.83 3.97 16.41
C GLY A 339 9.57 3.88 15.55
N LEU A 340 9.37 2.75 14.88
CA LEU A 340 8.19 2.51 14.03
C LEU A 340 7.12 1.66 14.71
N GLY A 341 7.42 1.00 15.84
CA GLY A 341 6.53 0.03 16.48
C GLY A 341 5.20 0.60 16.99
N THR A 342 5.23 1.77 17.64
CA THR A 342 4.01 2.45 18.12
C THR A 342 3.25 3.11 16.96
N TYR A 343 3.98 3.71 16.01
CA TYR A 343 3.43 4.27 14.78
C TYR A 343 2.64 3.21 13.98
N SER A 344 3.28 2.06 13.73
CA SER A 344 2.68 0.94 12.99
C SER A 344 1.47 0.37 13.70
N ALA A 345 1.54 0.14 15.01
CA ALA A 345 0.40 -0.29 15.79
C ALA A 345 -0.80 0.67 15.66
N ARG A 346 -0.57 2.00 15.73
CA ARG A 346 -1.65 3.00 15.57
C ARG A 346 -2.26 2.95 14.18
N LEU A 347 -1.44 2.79 13.15
CA LEU A 347 -1.91 2.73 11.77
C LEU A 347 -2.69 1.44 11.50
N ILE A 348 -2.23 0.30 12.01
CA ILE A 348 -2.92 -0.99 11.94
C ILE A 348 -4.27 -0.92 12.66
N ALA A 349 -4.34 -0.36 13.87
CA ALA A 349 -5.61 -0.21 14.57
C ALA A 349 -6.63 0.61 13.78
N ARG A 350 -6.20 1.70 13.14
CA ARG A 350 -7.07 2.48 12.24
C ARG A 350 -7.58 1.66 11.06
N THR A 351 -6.70 0.86 10.46
CA THR A 351 -7.03 -0.05 9.36
C THR A 351 -8.08 -1.07 9.78
N LEU A 352 -7.97 -1.56 11.02
CA LEU A 352 -8.93 -2.47 11.65
C LEU A 352 -10.19 -1.76 12.19
N GLY A 353 -10.41 -0.49 11.87
CA GLY A 353 -11.61 0.27 12.29
C GLY A 353 -11.59 0.72 13.76
N GLY A 354 -10.42 0.79 14.38
CA GLY A 354 -10.22 1.17 15.78
C GLY A 354 -9.25 2.34 16.00
N THR A 355 -8.92 2.59 17.26
CA THR A 355 -7.95 3.60 17.68
C THR A 355 -7.00 3.04 18.74
N ILE A 356 -5.84 3.69 18.90
CA ILE A 356 -4.93 3.46 20.02
C ILE A 356 -4.59 4.80 20.65
N ASP A 357 -4.69 4.84 21.96
CA ASP A 357 -4.31 5.96 22.82
C ASP A 357 -3.39 5.46 23.94
N PHE A 358 -2.75 6.37 24.68
CA PHE A 358 -1.93 6.01 25.82
C PHE A 358 -2.04 7.02 26.96
N SER A 359 -1.79 6.55 28.18
CA SER A 359 -1.59 7.37 29.36
C SER A 359 -0.32 6.92 30.07
N SER A 360 0.56 7.86 30.46
CA SER A 360 1.81 7.52 31.13
C SER A 360 2.16 8.48 32.26
N SER A 361 2.59 7.94 33.40
CA SER A 361 3.07 8.71 34.55
C SER A 361 4.08 7.92 35.39
N ARG A 362 4.89 8.60 36.20
CA ARG A 362 5.80 7.95 37.17
C ARG A 362 5.13 7.00 38.16
N GLN A 363 3.92 7.34 38.60
CA GLN A 363 3.23 6.58 39.66
C GLN A 363 2.41 5.43 39.10
N ALA A 364 1.70 5.67 38.00
CA ALA A 364 0.79 4.69 37.39
C ALA A 364 1.42 3.92 36.24
N GLY A 365 2.69 4.16 35.86
CA GLY A 365 3.30 3.53 34.70
C GLY A 365 2.65 3.98 33.38
N THR A 366 2.70 3.12 32.36
CA THR A 366 2.14 3.37 31.03
C THR A 366 1.03 2.36 30.73
N THR A 367 -0.10 2.87 30.25
CA THR A 367 -1.23 2.07 29.76
C THR A 367 -1.52 2.48 28.32
N LEU A 368 -1.43 1.53 27.40
CA LEU A 368 -1.90 1.64 26.04
C LEU A 368 -3.34 1.14 25.97
N THR A 369 -4.23 1.90 25.35
CA THR A 369 -5.66 1.58 25.23
C THR A 369 -6.01 1.45 23.76
N LEU A 370 -6.31 0.23 23.32
CA LEU A 370 -6.83 -0.04 21.99
C LEU A 370 -8.35 -0.11 22.05
N ASN A 371 -9.01 0.58 21.14
CA ASN A 371 -10.46 0.57 20.99
C ASN A 371 -10.82 0.03 19.61
N LEU A 372 -11.23 -1.24 19.56
CA LEU A 372 -11.47 -1.99 18.32
C LEU A 372 -12.97 -2.23 18.08
N PRO A 373 -13.38 -2.57 16.85
CA PRO A 373 -14.73 -3.07 16.59
C PRO A 373 -15.13 -4.22 17.52
N PRO A 374 -16.44 -4.44 17.74
CA PRO A 374 -16.92 -5.50 18.63
C PRO A 374 -16.48 -6.89 18.16
N ALA A 375 -16.38 -7.80 19.12
CA ALA A 375 -16.12 -9.21 18.85
C ALA A 375 -17.21 -9.84 17.95
N VAL A 376 -16.78 -10.70 17.05
CA VAL A 376 -17.66 -11.40 16.09
C VAL A 376 -18.22 -12.65 16.75
N LYS A 377 -19.55 -12.82 16.70
CA LYS A 377 -20.23 -14.05 17.17
C LYS A 377 -20.26 -15.10 16.05
N MET A 378 -20.27 -16.37 16.45
CA MET A 378 -20.15 -17.53 15.55
C MET A 378 -21.27 -17.64 14.48
N ASP A 379 -22.40 -16.93 14.66
CA ASP A 379 -23.61 -17.06 13.82
C ASP A 379 -23.69 -16.06 12.63
N GLN A 380 -22.66 -15.27 12.36
CA GLN A 380 -22.66 -14.27 11.26
C GLN A 380 -21.58 -14.49 10.20
N VAL A 381 -21.38 -15.73 9.77
CA VAL A 381 -20.55 -16.02 8.59
C VAL A 381 -21.36 -16.85 7.60
N ALA A 382 -21.82 -16.19 6.54
CA ALA A 382 -22.20 -16.86 5.31
C ALA A 382 -20.92 -17.24 4.55
N ASP A 383 -20.87 -18.50 4.11
CA ASP A 383 -19.91 -19.15 3.21
C ASP A 383 -18.42 -19.15 3.62
N GLU A 384 -18.11 -19.98 4.62
CA GLU A 384 -17.05 -20.98 4.43
C GLU A 384 -17.73 -22.29 3.98
N PRO A 385 -17.19 -23.04 3.00
CA PRO A 385 -17.69 -24.38 2.72
C PRO A 385 -17.50 -25.22 3.99
N GLY A 386 -18.63 -25.65 4.56
CA GLY A 386 -18.70 -26.25 5.88
C GLY A 386 -17.80 -27.47 6.08
N PRO A 387 -17.57 -27.86 7.35
CA PRO A 387 -16.85 -29.07 7.69
C PRO A 387 -17.57 -30.27 7.05
N VAL A 388 -16.83 -31.05 6.26
CA VAL A 388 -17.32 -32.34 5.76
C VAL A 388 -17.45 -33.27 6.97
N ASP A 389 -18.68 -33.47 7.43
CA ASP A 389 -19.03 -34.45 8.45
C ASP A 389 -18.52 -35.84 8.03
N GLY A 390 -17.64 -36.38 8.85
CA GLY A 390 -17.09 -37.72 8.73
C GLY A 390 -16.23 -37.97 9.96
N GLU A 391 -16.49 -39.07 10.65
CA GLU A 391 -15.82 -39.46 11.90
C GLU A 391 -14.28 -39.44 11.80
N PRO A 392 -13.56 -39.27 12.93
CA PRO A 392 -12.10 -39.25 12.96
C PRO A 392 -11.56 -40.61 12.55
N THR A 393 -11.10 -40.73 11.30
CA THR A 393 -10.41 -41.94 10.85
C THR A 393 -8.91 -41.66 10.88
N GLN A 394 -8.24 -42.11 11.94
CA GLN A 394 -6.80 -42.34 11.94
C GLN A 394 -6.48 -43.35 10.84
N THR A 395 -6.28 -42.88 9.62
CA THR A 395 -5.76 -43.69 8.53
C THR A 395 -4.45 -43.06 8.12
N ALA A 396 -3.35 -43.73 8.44
CA ALA A 396 -2.02 -43.37 7.98
C ALA A 396 -2.07 -43.10 6.47
N LEU A 397 -1.60 -41.92 6.07
CA LEU A 397 -1.37 -41.54 4.67
C LEU A 397 -0.70 -42.70 3.91
N GLN A 398 -1.47 -43.41 3.08
CA GLN A 398 -0.96 -44.47 2.19
C GLN A 398 -0.65 -43.86 0.82
N GLY A 399 0.63 -43.53 0.61
CA GLY A 399 1.18 -43.05 -0.66
C GLY A 399 2.26 -42.00 -0.45
N ASP A 400 2.98 -41.67 -1.52
CA ASP A 400 4.13 -40.77 -1.46
C ASP A 400 3.69 -39.31 -1.46
N ILE A 401 4.46 -38.43 -0.83
CA ILE A 401 4.28 -36.98 -0.98
C ILE A 401 5.20 -36.49 -2.09
N LEU A 402 4.63 -35.82 -3.09
CA LEU A 402 5.36 -35.25 -4.21
C LEU A 402 5.63 -33.76 -3.97
N ILE A 403 6.91 -33.40 -3.93
CA ILE A 403 7.38 -32.02 -3.77
C ILE A 403 7.84 -31.50 -5.13
N VAL A 404 7.19 -30.46 -5.65
CA VAL A 404 7.47 -29.87 -6.96
C VAL A 404 7.91 -28.43 -6.77
N ASP A 405 9.19 -28.16 -6.99
CA ASP A 405 9.74 -26.82 -6.90
C ASP A 405 11.01 -26.81 -7.76
N ASP A 406 11.25 -25.76 -8.52
CA ASP A 406 12.41 -25.68 -9.42
C ASP A 406 13.71 -25.41 -8.66
N TYR A 407 13.61 -24.86 -7.45
CA TYR A 407 14.75 -24.65 -6.55
C TYR A 407 15.01 -25.88 -5.67
N PRO A 408 16.15 -26.58 -5.84
CA PRO A 408 16.49 -27.77 -5.06
C PRO A 408 16.52 -27.56 -3.54
N HIS A 409 16.83 -26.33 -3.10
CA HIS A 409 16.85 -25.97 -1.69
C HIS A 409 15.45 -25.95 -1.06
N MET A 410 14.46 -25.39 -1.75
CA MET A 410 13.07 -25.35 -1.24
C MET A 410 12.51 -26.76 -1.13
N ARG A 411 12.81 -27.65 -2.09
CA ARG A 411 12.47 -29.07 -1.98
C ARG A 411 13.11 -29.72 -0.76
N ARG A 412 14.36 -29.37 -0.43
CA ARG A 412 15.07 -29.86 0.76
C ARG A 412 14.45 -29.36 2.07
N ILE A 413 14.04 -28.10 2.14
CA ILE A 413 13.32 -27.54 3.30
C ILE A 413 11.99 -28.28 3.50
N ILE A 414 11.15 -28.34 2.47
CA ILE A 414 9.84 -29.00 2.54
C ILE A 414 10.03 -30.47 2.93
N ARG A 415 11.00 -31.16 2.33
CA ARG A 415 11.38 -32.52 2.70
C ARG A 415 11.76 -32.63 4.17
N SER A 416 12.60 -31.74 4.70
CA SER A 416 13.04 -31.77 6.09
C SER A 416 11.85 -31.63 7.06
N ILE A 417 10.95 -30.69 6.75
CA ILE A 417 9.71 -30.49 7.52
C ILE A 417 8.86 -31.76 7.48
N LEU A 418 8.61 -32.34 6.31
CA LEU A 418 7.82 -33.57 6.15
C LEU A 418 8.46 -34.77 6.87
N ARG A 419 9.79 -34.92 6.81
CA ARG A 419 10.53 -35.95 7.56
C ARG A 419 10.36 -35.79 9.06
N SER A 420 10.40 -34.55 9.57
CA SER A 420 10.15 -34.26 11.00
C SER A 420 8.73 -34.61 11.44
N MET A 421 7.77 -34.64 10.51
CA MET A 421 6.39 -35.08 10.74
C MET A 421 6.21 -36.60 10.61
N GLY A 422 7.28 -37.35 10.35
CA GLY A 422 7.26 -38.81 10.24
C GLY A 422 6.98 -39.36 8.83
N PHE A 423 6.86 -38.51 7.80
CA PHE A 423 6.69 -38.96 6.43
C PHE A 423 7.98 -39.59 5.87
N LYS A 424 7.86 -40.83 5.36
CA LYS A 424 9.02 -41.61 4.90
C LYS A 424 9.17 -41.67 3.38
N GLU A 425 8.06 -41.70 2.65
CA GLU A 425 8.06 -41.80 1.20
C GLU A 425 7.83 -40.43 0.57
N LEU A 426 8.90 -39.83 0.04
CA LEU A 426 8.91 -38.47 -0.48
C LEU A 426 9.55 -38.47 -1.87
N GLN A 427 8.80 -38.01 -2.87
CA GLN A 427 9.27 -37.81 -4.23
C GLN A 427 9.54 -36.32 -4.51
N GLU A 428 10.46 -36.03 -5.41
CA GLU A 428 10.80 -34.68 -5.82
C GLU A 428 10.72 -34.53 -7.35
N ALA A 429 10.28 -33.37 -7.79
CA ALA A 429 10.32 -32.96 -9.19
C ALA A 429 10.73 -31.48 -9.32
N GLY A 430 11.48 -31.14 -10.37
CA GLY A 430 11.94 -29.77 -10.61
C GLY A 430 10.98 -28.91 -11.45
N ASN A 431 9.91 -29.50 -11.99
CA ASN A 431 8.90 -28.82 -12.81
C ASN A 431 7.66 -29.71 -12.98
N GLY A 432 6.57 -29.15 -13.53
CA GLY A 432 5.32 -29.89 -13.72
C GLY A 432 5.41 -31.11 -14.64
N HIS A 433 6.27 -31.12 -15.66
CA HIS A 433 6.44 -32.30 -16.53
C HIS A 433 7.10 -33.47 -15.80
N GLU A 434 8.11 -33.19 -14.99
CA GLU A 434 8.74 -34.20 -14.13
C GLU A 434 7.77 -34.71 -13.06
N ALA A 435 6.94 -33.83 -12.51
CA ALA A 435 5.91 -34.20 -11.55
C ALA A 435 4.92 -35.21 -12.14
N LEU A 436 4.40 -34.96 -13.35
CA LEU A 436 3.48 -35.88 -14.02
C LEU A 436 4.11 -37.25 -14.28
N LYS A 437 5.38 -37.29 -14.71
CA LYS A 437 6.12 -38.55 -14.89
C LYS A 437 6.30 -39.30 -13.56
N ALA A 438 6.55 -38.60 -12.46
CA ALA A 438 6.67 -39.19 -11.14
C ALA A 438 5.32 -39.78 -10.66
N MET A 439 4.21 -39.10 -10.98
CA MET A 439 2.85 -39.56 -10.65
C MET A 439 2.42 -40.84 -11.39
N GLU A 440 3.03 -41.16 -12.53
CA GLU A 440 2.80 -42.43 -13.25
C GLU A 440 3.47 -43.64 -12.56
N GLN A 441 4.47 -43.40 -11.71
CA GLN A 441 5.30 -44.45 -11.11
C GLN A 441 4.75 -44.98 -9.78
N GLY A 442 3.75 -44.34 -9.19
CA GLY A 442 3.22 -44.73 -7.89
C GLY A 442 2.01 -43.91 -7.44
N LYS A 443 1.44 -44.27 -6.30
CA LYS A 443 0.28 -43.57 -5.73
C LYS A 443 0.75 -42.36 -4.92
N ILE A 444 0.41 -41.16 -5.37
CA ILE A 444 0.71 -39.90 -4.67
C ILE A 444 -0.44 -39.53 -3.73
N ALA A 445 -0.12 -39.31 -2.46
CA ALA A 445 -1.07 -38.97 -1.40
C ALA A 445 -1.20 -37.46 -1.16
N LEU A 446 -0.19 -36.67 -1.53
CA LEU A 446 -0.18 -35.21 -1.45
C LEU A 446 0.78 -34.63 -2.49
N ILE A 447 0.40 -33.54 -3.13
CA ILE A 447 1.27 -32.74 -3.99
C ILE A 447 1.50 -31.38 -3.34
N ILE A 448 2.75 -30.96 -3.20
CA ILE A 448 3.15 -29.62 -2.77
C ILE A 448 3.93 -29.00 -3.92
N SER A 449 3.38 -27.98 -4.58
CA SER A 449 3.96 -27.41 -5.79
C SER A 449 4.18 -25.91 -5.69
N ASP A 450 5.33 -25.40 -6.12
CA ASP A 450 5.50 -23.99 -6.43
C ASP A 450 4.55 -23.57 -7.58
N VAL A 451 4.09 -22.32 -7.55
CA VAL A 451 3.36 -21.70 -8.66
C VAL A 451 4.32 -21.44 -9.81
N ASN A 452 5.47 -20.82 -9.54
CA ASN A 452 6.35 -20.30 -10.58
C ASN A 452 7.48 -21.30 -10.84
N MET A 453 7.30 -22.15 -11.86
CA MET A 453 8.29 -23.15 -12.26
C MET A 453 8.50 -23.12 -13.78
N PRO A 454 9.71 -23.41 -14.28
CA PRO A 454 10.01 -23.45 -15.70
C PRO A 454 9.37 -24.66 -16.38
N ARG A 455 9.18 -24.57 -17.70
CA ARG A 455 8.56 -25.59 -18.59
C ARG A 455 7.07 -25.86 -18.35
N MET A 456 6.65 -26.07 -17.12
CA MET A 456 5.25 -26.18 -16.72
C MET A 456 5.11 -25.64 -15.30
N ASN A 457 4.27 -24.62 -15.16
CA ASN A 457 4.02 -23.94 -13.89
C ASN A 457 3.04 -24.74 -13.00
N GLY A 458 2.93 -24.38 -11.72
CA GLY A 458 2.11 -25.11 -10.75
C GLY A 458 0.61 -25.07 -11.06
N LEU A 459 0.12 -23.99 -11.67
CA LEU A 459 -1.27 -23.85 -12.11
C LEU A 459 -1.61 -24.79 -13.27
N GLU A 460 -0.72 -24.91 -14.24
CA GLU A 460 -0.83 -25.86 -15.35
C GLU A 460 -0.79 -27.30 -14.85
N LEU A 461 0.13 -27.60 -13.93
CA LEU A 461 0.21 -28.90 -13.28
C LEU A 461 -1.11 -29.24 -12.56
N LEU A 462 -1.63 -28.33 -11.74
CA LEU A 462 -2.90 -28.51 -11.03
C LEU A 462 -4.06 -28.81 -11.99
N ARG A 463 -4.17 -28.08 -13.11
CA ARG A 463 -5.21 -28.32 -14.12
C ARG A 463 -5.11 -29.73 -14.72
N GLN A 464 -3.90 -30.21 -15.00
CA GLN A 464 -3.72 -31.56 -15.54
C GLN A 464 -4.02 -32.65 -14.50
N VAL A 465 -3.60 -32.45 -13.26
CA VAL A 465 -3.93 -33.35 -12.13
C VAL A 465 -5.45 -33.47 -11.97
N ARG A 466 -6.17 -32.35 -12.02
CA ARG A 466 -7.64 -32.30 -11.88
C ARG A 466 -8.40 -32.86 -13.07
N ALA A 467 -7.82 -32.82 -14.28
CA ALA A 467 -8.39 -33.43 -15.48
C ALA A 467 -8.20 -34.95 -15.52
N SER A 468 -7.27 -35.52 -14.73
CA SER A 468 -7.00 -36.95 -14.69
C SER A 468 -7.96 -37.69 -13.76
N VAL A 469 -8.61 -38.75 -14.25
CA VAL A 469 -9.47 -39.62 -13.43
C VAL A 469 -8.68 -40.27 -12.28
N ALA A 470 -7.39 -40.52 -12.46
CA ALA A 470 -6.55 -41.19 -11.46
C ALA A 470 -6.14 -40.28 -10.29
N TRP A 471 -6.02 -38.96 -10.52
CA TRP A 471 -5.43 -38.01 -9.56
C TRP A 471 -6.30 -36.80 -9.25
N ALA A 472 -7.52 -36.74 -9.82
CA ALA A 472 -8.41 -35.59 -9.63
C ALA A 472 -8.68 -35.26 -8.17
N GLN A 473 -8.64 -36.26 -7.28
CA GLN A 473 -8.89 -36.12 -5.85
C GLN A 473 -7.61 -36.05 -5.00
N THR A 474 -6.42 -36.08 -5.61
CA THR A 474 -5.16 -35.99 -4.85
C THR A 474 -5.04 -34.59 -4.23
N PRO A 475 -4.85 -34.49 -2.90
CA PRO A 475 -4.66 -33.21 -2.22
C PRO A 475 -3.50 -32.42 -2.83
N PHE A 476 -3.70 -31.13 -3.05
CA PHE A 476 -2.75 -30.24 -3.70
C PHE A 476 -2.58 -28.96 -2.89
N ILE A 477 -1.36 -28.73 -2.39
CA ILE A 477 -0.93 -27.48 -1.75
C ILE A 477 -0.09 -26.69 -2.74
N MET A 478 -0.49 -25.45 -2.97
CA MET A 478 0.23 -24.53 -3.84
C MET A 478 1.10 -23.59 -2.99
N VAL A 479 2.38 -23.48 -3.33
CA VAL A 479 3.35 -22.63 -2.67
C VAL A 479 3.63 -21.44 -3.58
N THR A 480 3.49 -20.21 -3.12
CA THR A 480 3.64 -19.00 -3.95
C THR A 480 4.53 -17.95 -3.30
N GLY A 481 5.35 -17.26 -4.08
CA GLY A 481 6.14 -16.12 -3.61
C GLY A 481 5.35 -14.82 -3.43
N GLU A 482 4.19 -14.71 -4.08
CA GLU A 482 3.30 -13.55 -4.02
C GLU A 482 1.84 -14.02 -3.93
N ALA A 483 1.08 -13.42 -3.03
CA ALA A 483 -0.37 -13.62 -2.94
C ALA A 483 -1.09 -12.69 -3.92
N ASP A 484 -0.74 -12.77 -5.21
CA ASP A 484 -1.46 -12.02 -6.22
C ASP A 484 -2.91 -12.56 -6.33
N GLN A 485 -3.86 -11.66 -6.57
CA GLN A 485 -5.29 -11.98 -6.52
C GLN A 485 -5.72 -12.86 -7.71
N GLU A 486 -4.96 -12.84 -8.81
CA GLU A 486 -5.29 -13.51 -10.07
C GLU A 486 -4.91 -14.99 -10.04
N THR A 487 -3.73 -15.30 -9.51
CA THR A 487 -3.18 -16.63 -9.22
C THR A 487 -4.06 -17.37 -8.20
N VAL A 488 -4.49 -16.70 -7.13
CA VAL A 488 -5.40 -17.29 -6.13
C VAL A 488 -6.79 -17.56 -6.72
N LEU A 489 -7.32 -16.66 -7.57
CA LEU A 489 -8.60 -16.88 -8.25
C LEU A 489 -8.52 -18.05 -9.24
N ALA A 490 -7.41 -18.14 -9.98
CA ALA A 490 -7.18 -19.16 -10.99
C ALA A 490 -7.03 -20.56 -10.36
N ALA A 491 -6.31 -20.68 -9.25
CA ALA A 491 -6.17 -21.95 -8.54
C ALA A 491 -7.41 -22.32 -7.70
N SER A 492 -8.18 -21.34 -7.21
CA SER A 492 -9.49 -21.60 -6.59
C SER A 492 -10.48 -22.20 -7.59
N LYS A 493 -10.56 -21.64 -8.81
CA LYS A 493 -11.36 -22.23 -9.91
C LYS A 493 -10.90 -23.65 -10.28
N ALA A 494 -9.61 -23.95 -10.11
CA ALA A 494 -9.04 -25.27 -10.34
C ALA A 494 -9.13 -26.22 -9.13
N ARG A 495 -9.82 -25.85 -8.04
CA ARG A 495 -10.00 -26.66 -6.82
C ARG A 495 -8.68 -27.09 -6.16
N VAL A 496 -7.84 -26.14 -5.80
CA VAL A 496 -6.68 -26.41 -4.93
C VAL A 496 -7.11 -26.58 -3.47
N ASP A 497 -6.42 -27.44 -2.72
CA ASP A 497 -6.81 -27.81 -1.34
C ASP A 497 -6.10 -26.94 -0.27
N GLY A 498 -5.03 -26.25 -0.65
CA GLY A 498 -4.36 -25.30 0.23
C GLY A 498 -3.35 -24.38 -0.48
N TYR A 499 -3.07 -23.23 0.13
CA TYR A 499 -2.04 -22.29 -0.32
C TYR A 499 -1.00 -22.04 0.76
N LEU A 500 0.23 -21.76 0.38
CA LEU A 500 1.33 -21.43 1.27
C LEU A 500 2.13 -20.28 0.66
N VAL A 501 2.33 -19.20 1.40
CA VAL A 501 3.06 -18.03 0.89
C VAL A 501 4.53 -18.11 1.34
N LYS A 502 5.47 -17.90 0.43
CA LYS A 502 6.91 -17.88 0.71
C LYS A 502 7.34 -16.49 1.23
N PRO A 503 8.22 -16.39 2.24
CA PRO A 503 8.68 -17.50 3.07
C PRO A 503 7.59 -17.95 4.06
N PHE A 504 7.56 -19.25 4.36
CA PHE A 504 6.66 -19.83 5.35
C PHE A 504 7.46 -20.51 6.46
N SER A 505 6.96 -20.47 7.69
CA SER A 505 7.55 -21.24 8.78
C SER A 505 7.19 -22.74 8.67
N PRO A 506 8.02 -23.63 9.24
CA PRO A 506 7.68 -25.05 9.37
C PRO A 506 6.30 -25.31 9.98
N ASP A 507 5.91 -24.51 10.97
CA ASP A 507 4.65 -24.70 11.70
C ASP A 507 3.42 -24.35 10.85
N ILE A 508 3.51 -23.38 9.94
CA ILE A 508 2.42 -23.08 8.99
C ILE A 508 2.20 -24.25 8.05
N LEU A 509 3.28 -24.84 7.51
CA LEU A 509 3.18 -26.01 6.64
C LEU A 509 2.64 -27.22 7.40
N ARG A 510 3.14 -27.48 8.61
CA ARG A 510 2.63 -28.55 9.50
C ARG A 510 1.15 -28.38 9.75
N GLY A 511 0.71 -27.19 10.18
CA GLY A 511 -0.68 -26.91 10.48
C GLY A 511 -1.61 -27.12 9.28
N LYS A 512 -1.18 -26.77 8.06
CA LYS A 512 -1.95 -27.02 6.84
C LYS A 512 -2.09 -28.50 6.54
N ILE A 513 -1.01 -29.26 6.63
CA ILE A 513 -1.03 -30.70 6.39
C ILE A 513 -1.86 -31.41 7.47
N SER A 514 -1.70 -31.04 8.74
CA SER A 514 -2.52 -31.59 9.84
C SER A 514 -4.01 -31.34 9.63
N ARG A 515 -4.40 -30.15 9.16
CA ARG A 515 -5.81 -29.86 8.83
C ARG A 515 -6.31 -30.70 7.64
N LEU A 516 -5.51 -30.80 6.59
CA LEU A 516 -5.84 -31.57 5.38
C LEU A 516 -6.06 -33.05 5.68
N PHE A 517 -5.26 -33.63 6.58
CA PHE A 517 -5.29 -35.06 6.89
C PHE A 517 -5.86 -35.40 8.27
N ARG A 518 -6.36 -34.41 9.01
CA ARG A 518 -6.89 -34.56 10.38
C ARG A 518 -5.93 -35.33 11.31
N LEU A 519 -4.64 -34.96 11.25
CA LEU A 519 -3.60 -35.56 12.08
C LEU A 519 -3.50 -34.83 13.42
N ASP A 520 -3.55 -35.58 14.52
CA ASP A 520 -3.12 -35.10 15.84
C ASP A 520 -1.58 -35.15 15.86
N LEU A 521 -0.93 -33.98 15.71
CA LEU A 521 0.54 -33.82 15.78
C LEU A 521 0.96 -33.04 17.01
#